data_AF-A0A0J1IPE9-F1
#
_entry.id   AF-A0A0J1IPE9-F1
#
_cell.length_a   1.000
_cell.length_b   1.000
_cell.length_c   1.000
_cell.angle_alpha   90.00
_cell.angle_beta   90.00
_cell.angle_gamma   90.00
#
_symmetry.space_group_name_H-M   'P 1'
#
loop_
_entity.id
_entity.type
_entity.pdbx_description
1 polymer ?
#
loop_
_entity_poly.entity_id
_entity_poly.type
_entity_poly.pdbx_seq_one_letter_code
_entity_poly.pdbx_strand_id
1 'polypeptide(L)' 'MYLVFPADEKLKERLDAVCKSLNVSLEEWFESALKASEFDVLTNLLSNPKDKVSWMWDEKLSRFVRRSDIE' A
#
# COMPACT_ATOMS: atom_id res chain seq x y z
N MET A 1 -9.59 -11.22 -8.40
CA MET A 1 -8.29 -11.72 -7.90
C MET A 1 -8.53 -12.22 -6.49
N TYR A 2 -8.16 -13.45 -6.15
CA TYR A 2 -8.33 -13.98 -4.79
C TYR A 2 -6.97 -13.98 -4.09
N LEU A 3 -6.86 -13.21 -3.01
CA LEU A 3 -5.70 -13.23 -2.11
C LEU A 3 -5.92 -14.35 -1.10
N VAL A 4 -5.11 -15.41 -1.19
CA VAL A 4 -5.11 -16.49 -0.19
C VAL A 4 -4.05 -16.15 0.85
N PHE A 5 -4.51 -15.86 2.07
CA PHE A 5 -3.62 -15.51 3.18
C PHE A 5 -3.24 -16.79 3.96
N PRO A 6 -1.97 -17.23 3.92
CA PRO A 6 -1.53 -18.38 4.69
C PRO A 6 -1.34 -17.95 6.15
N ALA A 7 -2.43 -17.93 6.92
CA ALA A 7 -2.35 -17.61 8.34
C ALA A 7 -3.17 -18.55 9.21
N ASP A 8 -2.65 -18.75 10.41
CA ASP A 8 -3.33 -19.34 11.55
C ASP A 8 -4.68 -18.64 11.81
N GLU A 9 -5.70 -19.42 12.20
CA GLU A 9 -7.02 -18.92 12.62
C GLU A 9 -6.91 -17.79 13.65
N LYS A 10 -5.98 -17.86 14.60
CA LYS A 10 -5.75 -16.79 15.59
C LYS A 10 -5.32 -15.47 14.95
N LEU A 11 -4.50 -15.54 13.91
CA LEU A 11 -4.04 -14.37 13.18
C LEU A 11 -5.20 -13.76 12.38
N LYS A 12 -6.06 -14.61 11.82
CA LYS A 12 -7.27 -14.19 11.11
C LYS A 12 -8.27 -13.50 12.05
N GLU A 13 -8.52 -14.06 13.23
CA GLU A 13 -9.39 -13.45 14.24
C GLU A 13 -8.88 -12.08 14.71
N ARG A 14 -7.56 -11.98 14.96
CA ARG A 14 -6.95 -10.71 15.34
C ARG A 14 -7.09 -9.67 14.22
N LEU A 15 -6.85 -10.06 12.97
CA LEU A 15 -7.00 -9.15 11.84
C LEU A 15 -8.45 -8.71 11.65
N ASP A 16 -9.42 -9.62 11.77
CA ASP A 16 -10.85 -9.32 11.69
C ASP A 16 -11.28 -8.33 12.79
N ALA A 17 -10.78 -8.52 14.02
CA ALA A 17 -11.03 -7.58 15.12
C ALA A 17 -10.46 -6.18 14.84
N VAL A 18 -9.26 -6.09 14.26
CA VAL A 18 -8.65 -4.82 13.86
C VAL A 18 -9.47 -4.14 12.76
N CYS A 19 -9.80 -4.86 11.68
CA CYS A 19 -10.63 -4.34 10.59
C CYS A 19 -11.98 -3.81 11.10
N LYS A 20 -12.65 -4.56 11.99
CA LYS A 20 -13.89 -4.13 12.66
C LYS A 20 -13.69 -2.85 13.48
N SER A 21 -12.61 -2.74 14.25
CA SER A 21 -12.34 -1.55 15.07
C SER A 21 -12.09 -0.29 14.25
N LEU A 22 -11.56 -0.46 13.03
CA LEU A 22 -11.28 0.62 12.09
C LEU A 22 -12.45 0.88 11.12
N ASN A 23 -13.51 0.09 11.20
CA ASN A 23 -14.65 0.11 10.29
C ASN A 23 -14.24 0.00 8.81
N VAL A 24 -13.31 -0.91 8.52
CA VAL A 24 -12.86 -1.23 7.16
C VAL A 24 -13.03 -2.72 6.88
N SER A 25 -13.21 -3.07 5.62
CA SER A 25 -13.16 -4.45 5.16
C SER A 25 -11.73 -4.99 5.16
N LEU A 26 -11.61 -6.33 5.12
CA LEU A 26 -10.32 -7.00 4.93
C LEU A 26 -9.67 -6.59 3.60
N GLU A 27 -10.46 -6.43 2.54
CA GLU A 27 -9.99 -6.02 1.22
C GLU A 27 -9.39 -4.62 1.26
N GLU A 28 -10.09 -3.65 1.86
CA GLU A 28 -9.58 -2.28 2.04
C GLU A 28 -8.31 -2.23 2.90
N TRP A 29 -8.23 -3.08 3.94
CA TRP A 29 -7.02 -3.22 4.75
C TRP A 29 -5.84 -3.71 3.90
N PHE A 30 -6.03 -4.75 3.10
CA PHE A 30 -4.97 -5.30 2.24
C PHE A 30 -4.56 -4.32 1.15
N GLU A 31 -5.50 -3.64 0.50
CA GLU A 31 -5.17 -2.60 -0.49
C GLU A 31 -4.35 -1.48 0.14
N SER A 32 -4.73 -1.03 1.34
CA SER A 32 -4.01 0.02 2.08
C SER A 32 -2.61 -0.44 2.48
N ALA A 33 -2.48 -1.66 3.00
CA ALA A 33 -1.19 -2.24 3.38
C ALA A 33 -0.28 -2.45 2.16
N LEU A 34 -0.85 -2.89 1.03
CA LEU A 34 -0.13 -3.06 -0.23
C LEU A 34 0.41 -1.73 -0.74
N LYS A 35 -0.43 -0.68 -0.76
CA LYS A 35 -0.02 0.68 -1.16
C LYS A 35 1.07 1.25 -0.25
N ALA A 36 0.96 1.06 1.06
CA ALA A 36 1.99 1.48 2.02
C ALA A 36 3.31 0.72 1.82
N SER A 37 3.25 -0.60 1.62
CA SER A 37 4.44 -1.40 1.33
C SER A 37 5.06 -1.04 -0.02
N GLU A 38 4.25 -0.74 -1.03
CA GLU A 38 4.71 -0.26 -2.34
C GLU A 38 5.42 1.09 -2.19
N PHE A 39 4.91 1.99 -1.35
CA PHE A 39 5.57 3.25 -1.03
C PHE A 39 6.97 3.03 -0.45
N ASP A 40 7.11 2.14 0.54
CA ASP A 40 8.40 1.86 1.18
C ASP A 40 9.40 1.24 0.19
N VAL A 41 8.96 0.28 -0.62
CA VAL A 41 9.79 -0.38 -1.64
C VAL A 41 10.22 0.63 -2.72
N LEU A 42 9.29 1.43 -3.24
CA LEU A 42 9.58 2.42 -4.27
C LEU A 42 10.43 3.56 -3.74
N THR A 43 10.25 4.01 -2.50
CA THR A 43 11.12 5.00 -1.87
C THR A 43 12.57 4.51 -1.76
N ASN A 44 12.75 3.22 -1.45
CA ASN A 44 14.07 2.59 -1.43
C ASN A 44 14.67 2.43 -2.85
N LEU A 45 13.86 2.08 -3.84
CA LEU A 45 14.30 1.96 -5.24
C LEU A 45 14.65 3.33 -5.86
N LEU A 46 13.87 4.36 -5.54
CA LEU A 46 14.09 5.75 -5.94
C LEU A 46 15.11 6.46 -5.04
N SER A 47 15.96 5.71 -4.32
CA SER A 47 17.04 6.28 -3.51
C SER A 47 18.07 7.05 -4.35
N ASN A 48 18.18 6.75 -5.65
CA ASN A 48 18.98 7.50 -6.60
C ASN A 48 18.37 8.90 -6.85
N PRO A 49 19.12 10.00 -6.61
CA PRO A 49 18.60 11.36 -6.73
C PRO A 49 18.00 11.71 -8.09
N LYS A 50 18.48 11.09 -9.18
CA LYS A 50 17.96 11.33 -10.53
C LYS A 50 16.53 10.82 -10.71
N ASP A 51 16.18 9.73 -10.04
CA ASP A 51 14.88 9.10 -10.17
C ASP A 51 13.81 9.79 -9.28
N LYS A 52 14.24 10.48 -8.21
CA LYS A 52 13.36 11.35 -7.40
C LYS A 52 12.85 12.59 -8.14
N VAL A 53 13.53 12.99 -9.23
CA VAL A 53 13.11 14.15 -10.03
C VAL A 53 11.94 13.78 -10.93
N SER A 54 11.89 12.54 -11.43
CA SER A 54 10.88 12.09 -12.38
C SER A 54 9.64 11.49 -11.73
N TRP A 55 9.78 10.89 -10.54
CA TRP A 55 8.67 10.24 -9.82
C TRP A 55 8.26 11.05 -8.59
N MET A 56 6.96 11.06 -8.29
CA MET A 56 6.41 11.65 -7.07
C MET A 56 5.30 10.76 -6.50
N TRP A 57 5.08 10.86 -5.19
CA TRP A 57 3.95 10.23 -4.53
C TRP A 57 2.69 11.09 -4.74
N ASP A 58 1.62 10.48 -5.25
CA ASP A 58 0.29 11.08 -5.29
C ASP A 58 -0.50 10.61 -4.06
N GLU A 59 -0.77 11.50 -3.12
CA GLU A 59 -1.51 11.18 -1.89
C GLU A 59 -2.95 10.77 -2.17
N LYS A 60 -3.59 11.36 -3.18
CA LYS A 60 -4.98 11.10 -3.53
C LYS A 60 -5.16 9.72 -4.16
N LEU A 61 -4.21 9.31 -4.99
CA LEU A 61 -4.20 7.98 -5.62
C LEU A 61 -3.47 6.93 -4.77
N SER A 62 -2.72 7.38 -3.76
CA SER A 62 -1.86 6.55 -2.91
C SER A 62 -0.94 5.64 -3.73
N ARG A 63 -0.23 6.23 -4.70
CA ARG A 63 0.73 5.54 -5.57
C ARG A 63 1.78 6.50 -6.11
N PHE A 64 2.92 5.96 -6.57
CA PHE A 64 3.90 6.75 -7.32
C PHE A 64 3.43 6.98 -8.76
N VAL A 65 3.65 8.19 -9.24
CA VAL A 65 3.32 8.63 -10.60
C VAL A 65 4.49 9.43 -11.17
N ARG A 66 4.60 9.47 -12.49
CA ARG A 66 5.58 10.36 -13.13
C ARG A 66 5.07 11.80 -13.06
N ARG A 67 5.95 12.75 -12.77
CA ARG A 67 5.59 14.18 -12.77
C ARG A 67 5.01 14.64 -14.12
N SER A 68 5.54 14.09 -15.22
CA SER A 68 5.06 14.35 -16.58
C SER A 68 3.62 13.94 -16.85
N ASP A 69 3.04 13.07 -16.02
CA ASP A 69 1.69 12.55 -16.23
C ASP A 69 0.63 13.42 -15.52
N ILE A 70 1.08 14.38 -14.71
CA ILE A 70 0.23 15.31 -13.94
C ILE A 70 0.34 16.75 -14.45
N GLU A 71 1.47 17.14 -15.06
CA GLU A 71 1.67 18.42 -15.76
C GLU A 71 1.07 18.43 -17.17
#